data_AF-A0A7W1H606-F1
#
_entry.id   AF-A0A7W1H606-F1
#
_cell.length_a   1.000
_cell.length_b   1.000
_cell.length_c   1.000
_cell.angle_alpha   90.00
_cell.angle_beta   90.00
_cell.angle_gamma   90.00
#
_symmetry.space_group_name_H-M   'P 1'
#
loop_
_entity.id
_entity.type
_entity.pdbx_description
1 polymer ?
#
loop_
_entity_poly.entity_id
_entity_poly.type
_entity_poly.pdbx_seq_one_letter_code
_entity_poly.pdbx_strand_id
1 'polypeptide(L)'
;MRFELYHAGLDNVPKLSVDGTVSNSIHFSHWEGNQTPDEVRADISTEIALNLVASPNKQELTQGIELVTNNHFDTDGVLSVWTVLTGERARDLREQLIPAAEAGDFSEFSTENGVRASIVIQGSDQASPNNETGSPLAAYLAGKEISDDAEAYELVLPEVELRPIIASQTEVYATPCMML
;
A
#
# COMPACT_ATOMS: atom_id res chain seq x y z
N MET A 1 -8.08 -10.92 6.94
CA MET A 1 -7.22 -11.17 5.75
C MET A 1 -5.78 -11.25 6.20
N ARG A 2 -4.94 -11.97 5.45
CA ARG A 2 -3.50 -12.14 5.71
C ARG A 2 -2.72 -11.83 4.43
N PHE A 3 -1.51 -11.33 4.56
CA PHE A 3 -0.65 -10.99 3.43
C PHE A 3 0.53 -11.96 3.32
N GLU A 4 0.84 -12.35 2.09
CA GLU A 4 2.12 -12.96 1.71
C GLU A 4 2.55 -12.36 0.37
N LEU A 5 3.80 -11.86 0.28
CA LEU A 5 4.35 -11.46 -1.01
C LEU A 5 4.34 -12.67 -1.95
N TYR A 6 4.03 -12.44 -3.22
CA TYR A 6 3.90 -13.52 -4.18
C TYR A 6 5.19 -14.32 -4.31
N HIS A 7 5.03 -15.64 -4.28
CA HIS A 7 6.05 -16.60 -4.61
C HIS A 7 5.40 -17.79 -5.31
N ALA A 8 6.19 -18.59 -6.03
CA ALA A 8 5.69 -19.73 -6.83
C ALA A 8 4.89 -20.78 -6.01
N GLY A 9 5.06 -20.81 -4.68
CA GLY A 9 4.26 -21.65 -3.80
C GLY A 9 2.77 -21.29 -3.77
N LEU A 10 2.41 -20.08 -4.22
CA LEU A 10 1.05 -19.59 -4.25
C LEU A 10 0.33 -19.87 -5.58
N ASP A 11 0.99 -20.41 -6.61
CA ASP A 11 0.41 -20.53 -7.97
C ASP A 11 -0.99 -21.15 -8.00
N ASN A 12 -1.19 -22.21 -7.21
CA ASN A 12 -2.46 -22.96 -7.17
C ASN A 12 -3.33 -22.62 -5.94
N VAL A 13 -3.00 -21.55 -5.21
CA VAL A 13 -3.76 -21.09 -4.05
C VAL A 13 -4.64 -19.90 -4.46
N PRO A 14 -5.97 -19.95 -4.28
CA PRO A 14 -6.83 -18.79 -4.51
C PRO A 14 -6.38 -17.60 -3.66
N LYS A 15 -6.20 -16.44 -4.29
CA LYS A 15 -5.68 -15.23 -3.65
C LYS A 15 -6.30 -13.97 -4.24
N LEU A 16 -6.20 -12.87 -3.51
CA LEU A 16 -6.47 -11.52 -4.00
C LEU A 16 -5.12 -10.93 -4.41
N SER A 17 -4.93 -10.61 -5.68
CA SER A 17 -3.74 -9.91 -6.17
C SER A 17 -4.02 -8.42 -6.12
N VAL A 18 -3.41 -7.76 -5.15
CA VAL A 18 -3.53 -6.32 -4.92
C VAL A 18 -2.27 -5.69 -5.46
N ASP A 19 -2.44 -4.66 -6.27
CA ASP A 19 -1.33 -3.94 -6.90
C ASP A 19 -0.36 -4.83 -7.69
N GLY A 20 -0.89 -5.80 -8.41
CA GLY A 20 -0.11 -6.60 -9.34
C GLY A 20 -1.01 -7.57 -10.07
N THR A 21 -0.49 -8.20 -11.12
CA THR A 21 -1.21 -9.21 -11.88
C THR A 21 -0.57 -10.59 -11.68
N VAL A 22 -1.24 -11.44 -10.92
CA VAL A 22 -0.79 -12.81 -10.61
C VAL A 22 -1.85 -13.81 -11.06
N SER A 23 -1.45 -14.92 -11.67
CA SER A 23 -2.38 -15.96 -12.09
C SER A 23 -3.15 -16.58 -10.93
N ASN A 24 -4.35 -17.11 -11.22
CA ASN A 24 -5.24 -17.75 -10.25
C ASN A 24 -5.57 -16.82 -9.07
N SER A 25 -5.91 -15.57 -9.39
CA SER A 25 -6.25 -14.55 -8.40
C SER A 25 -7.42 -13.68 -8.87
N ILE A 26 -8.08 -13.04 -7.92
CA ILE A 26 -8.97 -11.91 -8.20
C ILE A 26 -8.12 -10.64 -8.11
N HIS A 27 -8.19 -9.81 -9.15
CA HIS A 27 -7.36 -8.61 -9.27
C HIS A 27 -8.00 -7.40 -8.59
N PHE A 28 -7.20 -6.65 -7.84
CA PHE A 28 -7.47 -5.31 -7.33
C PHE A 28 -6.22 -4.46 -7.57
N SER A 29 -5.98 -4.17 -8.85
CA SER A 29 -4.74 -3.58 -9.35
C SER A 29 -5.01 -2.67 -10.53
N HIS A 30 -4.21 -1.61 -10.66
CA HIS A 30 -4.22 -0.72 -11.83
C HIS A 30 -3.32 -1.22 -12.99
N TRP A 31 -2.43 -2.19 -12.74
CA TRP A 31 -1.42 -2.66 -13.69
C TRP A 31 -2.03 -3.24 -14.98
N GLU A 32 -1.31 -3.11 -16.10
CA GLU A 32 -1.78 -3.60 -17.40
C GLU A 32 -2.18 -5.08 -17.36
N GLY A 33 -3.30 -5.41 -18.02
CA GLY A 33 -3.82 -6.78 -18.08
C GLY A 33 -4.59 -7.23 -16.83
N ASN A 34 -4.80 -6.35 -15.85
CA ASN A 34 -5.66 -6.65 -14.71
C ASN A 34 -7.11 -6.94 -15.13
N GLN A 35 -7.85 -7.55 -14.21
CA GLN A 35 -9.27 -7.89 -14.34
C GLN A 35 -10.05 -7.29 -13.18
N THR A 36 -9.59 -6.13 -12.67
CA THR A 36 -10.22 -5.45 -11.55
C THR A 36 -11.68 -5.18 -11.88
N PRO A 37 -12.64 -5.58 -11.02
CA PRO A 37 -14.06 -5.36 -11.25
C PRO A 37 -14.37 -3.87 -11.45
N ASP A 38 -15.20 -3.56 -12.44
CA ASP A 38 -15.54 -2.18 -12.81
C ASP A 38 -16.10 -1.36 -11.64
N GLU A 39 -16.80 -2.02 -10.70
CA GLU A 39 -17.36 -1.39 -9.51
C GLU A 39 -16.32 -0.67 -8.65
N VAL A 40 -15.10 -1.20 -8.57
CA VAL A 40 -14.04 -0.69 -7.68
C VAL A 40 -12.84 -0.10 -8.43
N ARG A 41 -12.87 -0.13 -9.76
CA ARG A 41 -11.77 0.32 -10.61
C ARG A 41 -11.46 1.81 -10.40
N ALA A 42 -10.17 2.13 -10.33
CA ALA A 42 -9.62 3.47 -10.23
C ALA A 42 -8.21 3.48 -10.85
N ASP A 43 -7.57 4.66 -10.88
CA ASP A 43 -6.29 4.88 -11.56
C ASP A 43 -5.08 4.32 -10.78
N ILE A 44 -5.19 4.20 -9.46
CA ILE A 44 -4.20 3.60 -8.55
C ILE A 44 -4.80 2.42 -7.76
N SER A 45 -4.00 1.41 -7.47
CA SER A 45 -4.37 0.21 -6.71
C SER A 45 -4.81 0.53 -5.28
N THR A 46 -4.26 1.57 -4.64
CA THR A 46 -4.71 2.02 -3.31
C THR A 46 -6.12 2.55 -3.35
N GLU A 47 -6.51 3.32 -4.37
CA GLU A 47 -7.91 3.76 -4.50
C GLU A 47 -8.84 2.58 -4.83
N ILE A 48 -8.38 1.63 -5.65
CA ILE A 48 -9.12 0.38 -5.89
C ILE A 48 -9.36 -0.37 -4.57
N ALA A 49 -8.34 -0.51 -3.72
CA ALA A 49 -8.45 -1.14 -2.41
C ALA A 49 -9.41 -0.37 -1.48
N LEU A 50 -9.36 0.96 -1.49
CA LEU A 50 -10.28 1.82 -0.72
C LEU A 50 -11.73 1.64 -1.17
N ASN A 51 -11.96 1.57 -2.48
CA ASN A 51 -13.27 1.29 -3.06
C ASN A 51 -13.75 -0.12 -2.69
N LEU A 52 -12.87 -1.12 -2.72
CA LEU A 52 -13.17 -2.48 -2.29
C LEU A 52 -13.61 -2.55 -0.83
N VAL A 53 -12.87 -1.92 0.09
CA VAL A 53 -13.22 -1.98 1.52
C VAL A 53 -14.46 -1.16 1.87
N ALA A 54 -14.81 -0.17 1.04
CA ALA A 54 -16.04 0.62 1.16
C ALA A 54 -17.25 -0.01 0.44
N SER A 55 -17.03 -0.94 -0.50
CA SER A 55 -18.10 -1.54 -1.30
C SER A 55 -19.05 -2.38 -0.43
N PRO A 56 -20.38 -2.22 -0.59
CA PRO A 56 -21.36 -3.12 0.03
C PRO A 56 -21.26 -4.55 -0.51
N ASN A 57 -20.65 -4.75 -1.69
CA ASN A 57 -20.47 -6.04 -2.35
C ASN A 57 -19.10 -6.68 -2.06
N LYS A 58 -18.32 -6.15 -1.10
CA LYS A 58 -16.97 -6.65 -0.75
C LYS A 58 -16.90 -8.18 -0.62
N GLN A 59 -17.90 -8.81 0.01
CA GLN A 59 -17.90 -10.26 0.21
C GLN A 59 -18.01 -11.04 -1.11
N GLU A 60 -18.78 -10.53 -2.08
CA GLU A 60 -18.91 -11.12 -3.41
C GLU A 60 -17.64 -10.87 -4.24
N LEU A 61 -17.14 -9.63 -4.21
CA LEU A 61 -15.92 -9.23 -4.91
C LEU A 61 -14.70 -10.04 -4.47
N THR A 62 -14.61 -10.38 -3.18
CA THR A 62 -13.49 -11.16 -2.62
C THR A 62 -13.74 -12.66 -2.64
N GLN A 63 -14.97 -13.11 -2.88
CA GLN A 63 -15.40 -14.51 -2.81
C GLN A 63 -15.01 -15.22 -1.49
N GLY A 64 -14.86 -14.46 -0.40
CA GLY A 64 -14.39 -14.98 0.89
C GLY A 64 -12.91 -15.38 0.94
N ILE A 65 -12.11 -15.04 -0.08
CA ILE A 65 -10.67 -15.28 -0.09
C ILE A 65 -10.00 -14.35 0.93
N GLU A 66 -9.19 -14.93 1.82
CA GLU A 66 -8.51 -14.17 2.88
C GLU A 66 -7.03 -13.88 2.60
N LEU A 67 -6.43 -14.56 1.63
CA LEU A 67 -5.04 -14.36 1.23
C LEU A 67 -4.93 -13.19 0.26
N VAL A 68 -4.18 -12.18 0.66
CA VAL A 68 -3.78 -11.02 -0.15
C VAL A 68 -2.33 -11.20 -0.58
N THR A 69 -2.02 -10.87 -1.82
CA THR A 69 -0.66 -10.91 -2.36
C THR A 69 -0.38 -9.69 -3.22
N ASN A 70 0.90 -9.35 -3.33
CA ASN A 70 1.47 -8.43 -4.32
C ASN A 70 2.74 -9.11 -4.88
N ASN A 71 3.15 -8.80 -6.11
CA ASN A 71 4.33 -9.34 -6.78
C ASN A 71 5.53 -8.38 -6.81
N HIS A 72 5.41 -7.18 -6.25
CA HIS A 72 6.51 -6.22 -6.09
C HIS A 72 6.26 -5.29 -4.90
N PHE A 73 7.28 -4.49 -4.55
CA PHE A 73 7.22 -3.48 -3.49
C PHE A 73 7.31 -2.06 -4.06
N ASP A 74 6.32 -1.23 -3.75
CA ASP A 74 6.33 0.22 -3.90
C ASP A 74 5.30 0.87 -2.95
N THR A 75 5.08 2.18 -3.09
CA THR A 75 4.14 2.91 -2.23
C THR A 75 2.70 2.49 -2.49
N ASP A 76 2.27 2.37 -3.74
CA ASP A 76 0.88 2.00 -4.05
C ASP A 76 0.58 0.56 -3.58
N GLY A 77 1.53 -0.34 -3.76
CA GLY A 77 1.50 -1.71 -3.27
C GLY A 77 1.47 -1.85 -1.76
N VAL A 78 2.27 -1.08 -1.03
CA VAL A 78 2.22 -1.10 0.45
C VAL A 78 0.88 -0.58 0.94
N LEU A 79 0.41 0.56 0.41
CA LEU A 79 -0.80 1.22 0.91
C LEU A 79 -2.07 0.47 0.52
N SER A 80 -2.12 -0.14 -0.66
CA SER A 80 -3.23 -0.98 -1.11
C SER A 80 -3.33 -2.28 -0.30
N VAL A 81 -2.21 -2.99 -0.07
CA VAL A 81 -2.16 -4.17 0.81
C VAL A 81 -2.62 -3.79 2.21
N TRP A 82 -2.04 -2.72 2.77
CA TRP A 82 -2.40 -2.24 4.10
C TRP A 82 -3.90 -1.94 4.20
N THR A 83 -4.45 -1.26 3.21
CA THR A 83 -5.88 -0.92 3.12
C THR A 83 -6.77 -2.16 3.18
N VAL A 84 -6.44 -3.20 2.41
CA VAL A 84 -7.24 -4.44 2.39
C VAL A 84 -7.17 -5.17 3.74
N LEU A 85 -6.01 -5.14 4.42
CA LEU A 85 -5.83 -5.77 5.73
C LEU A 85 -6.56 -5.04 6.86
N THR A 86 -6.58 -3.70 6.85
CA THR A 86 -7.15 -2.88 7.94
C THR A 86 -8.60 -2.47 7.71
N GLY A 87 -9.11 -2.59 6.48
CA GLY A 87 -10.52 -2.48 6.16
C GLY A 87 -11.08 -1.08 6.43
N GLU A 88 -12.07 -0.97 7.31
CA GLU A 88 -12.76 0.31 7.60
C GLU A 88 -11.80 1.39 8.06
N ARG A 89 -10.74 1.02 8.78
CA ARG A 89 -9.74 1.98 9.27
C ARG A 89 -9.07 2.77 8.14
N ALA A 90 -8.79 2.12 7.01
CA ALA A 90 -8.18 2.78 5.86
C ALA A 90 -9.10 3.83 5.21
N ARG A 91 -10.42 3.66 5.33
CA ARG A 91 -11.39 4.60 4.75
C ARG A 91 -11.28 5.99 5.37
N ASP A 92 -11.01 6.04 6.67
CA ASP A 92 -10.82 7.31 7.40
C ASP A 92 -9.54 8.02 6.97
N LEU A 93 -8.61 7.31 6.33
CA LEU A 93 -7.32 7.83 5.84
C LEU A 93 -7.30 8.06 4.32
N ARG A 94 -8.46 8.00 3.64
CA ARG A 94 -8.55 8.12 2.18
C ARG A 94 -7.83 9.36 1.63
N GLU A 95 -7.99 10.51 2.29
CA GLU A 95 -7.42 11.78 1.86
C GLU A 95 -5.88 11.86 2.02
N GLN A 96 -5.29 10.94 2.79
CA GLN A 96 -3.86 10.84 2.98
C GLN A 96 -3.24 9.71 2.14
N LEU A 97 -3.96 8.60 1.98
CA LEU A 97 -3.50 7.43 1.23
C LEU A 97 -3.44 7.69 -0.28
N ILE A 98 -4.47 8.32 -0.86
CA ILE A 98 -4.52 8.58 -2.32
C ILE A 98 -3.33 9.45 -2.77
N PRO A 99 -3.06 10.63 -2.18
CA PRO A 99 -1.92 11.45 -2.60
C PRO A 99 -0.56 10.78 -2.43
N ALA A 100 -0.42 9.82 -1.51
CA ALA A 100 0.82 9.08 -1.32
C ALA A 100 1.03 8.05 -2.43
N ALA A 101 -0.02 7.32 -2.80
CA ALA A 101 0.00 6.38 -3.91
C ALA A 101 0.19 7.09 -5.27
N GLU A 102 -0.52 8.19 -5.54
CA GLU A 102 -0.32 9.02 -6.74
C GLU A 102 1.13 9.52 -6.86
N ALA A 103 1.74 9.90 -5.72
CA ALA A 103 3.14 10.30 -5.69
C ALA A 103 4.12 9.14 -5.94
N GLY A 104 3.73 7.90 -5.62
CA GLY A 104 4.53 6.69 -5.84
C GLY A 104 4.52 6.21 -7.29
N ASP A 105 3.35 6.13 -7.93
CA ASP A 105 3.23 5.54 -9.26
C ASP A 105 3.29 6.53 -10.41
N PHE A 106 2.78 7.74 -10.17
CA PHE A 106 2.64 8.77 -11.19
C PHE A 106 3.52 9.98 -10.94
N SER A 107 4.35 9.93 -9.88
CA SER A 107 5.20 11.03 -9.42
C SER A 107 4.41 12.35 -9.27
N GLU A 108 3.12 12.27 -8.90
CA GLU A 108 2.26 13.44 -8.77
C GLU A 108 2.52 14.20 -7.47
N PHE A 109 2.48 15.54 -7.53
CA PHE A 109 2.58 16.40 -6.36
C PHE A 109 1.19 16.82 -5.86
N SER A 110 0.35 15.84 -5.51
CA SER A 110 -1.01 16.10 -5.02
C SER A 110 -1.02 16.79 -3.65
N THR A 111 -0.16 16.35 -2.74
CA THR A 111 0.10 17.01 -1.46
C THR A 111 1.55 16.85 -1.01
N GLU A 112 2.03 17.78 -0.18
CA GLU A 112 3.36 17.66 0.42
C GLU A 112 3.50 16.41 1.29
N ASN A 113 2.45 16.04 2.05
CA ASN A 113 2.48 14.85 2.89
C ASN A 113 2.47 13.57 2.07
N GLY A 114 1.71 13.51 0.97
CA GLY A 114 1.71 12.35 0.06
C GLY A 114 3.10 12.08 -0.52
N VAL A 115 3.77 13.12 -1.01
CA VAL A 115 5.14 13.01 -1.53
C VAL A 115 6.12 12.57 -0.45
N ARG A 116 6.01 13.12 0.77
CA ARG A 116 6.84 12.68 1.91
C ARG A 116 6.60 11.21 2.25
N ALA A 117 5.35 10.76 2.24
CA ALA A 117 4.99 9.37 2.51
C ALA A 117 5.61 8.43 1.48
N SER A 118 5.46 8.74 0.18
CA SER A 118 6.06 7.98 -0.92
C SER A 118 7.58 7.88 -0.78
N ILE A 119 8.26 9.00 -0.51
CA ILE A 119 9.72 9.02 -0.29
C ILE A 119 10.14 8.16 0.90
N VAL A 120 9.37 8.16 1.99
CA VAL A 120 9.68 7.32 3.16
C VAL A 120 9.47 5.84 2.85
N ILE A 121 8.41 5.50 2.11
CA ILE A 121 8.04 4.12 1.79
C ILE A 121 8.93 3.54 0.69
N GLN A 122 8.92 4.09 -0.53
CA GLN A 122 9.67 3.53 -1.66
C GLN A 122 10.99 4.23 -1.95
N GLY A 123 11.19 5.45 -1.43
CA GLY A 123 12.35 6.25 -1.78
C GLY A 123 12.12 7.07 -3.06
N SER A 124 13.13 7.16 -3.91
CA SER A 124 13.01 7.83 -5.20
C SER A 124 12.63 6.85 -6.30
N ASP A 125 11.76 7.26 -7.22
CA ASP A 125 11.63 6.60 -8.51
C ASP A 125 12.99 6.55 -9.19
N GLN A 126 13.38 5.35 -9.57
CA GLN A 126 14.68 4.99 -10.10
C GLN A 126 15.20 5.99 -11.16
N ALA A 127 16.19 6.81 -10.81
CA ALA A 127 16.97 7.57 -11.80
C ALA A 127 18.06 6.72 -12.47
N SER A 128 18.38 5.53 -11.94
CA SER A 128 19.42 4.65 -12.46
C SER A 128 18.95 3.19 -12.51
N PRO A 129 18.95 2.54 -13.68
CA PRO A 129 18.34 1.21 -13.89
C PRO A 129 19.05 0.05 -13.16
N ASN A 130 20.10 0.32 -12.39
CA ASN A 130 20.92 -0.68 -11.70
C ASN A 130 21.02 -0.44 -10.19
N ASN A 131 20.23 0.49 -9.64
CA ASN A 131 20.31 0.83 -8.22
C ASN A 131 18.93 0.78 -7.59
N GLU A 132 18.44 -0.43 -7.31
CA GLU A 132 17.33 -0.71 -6.41
C GLU A 132 17.69 -0.20 -4.99
N THR A 133 17.79 1.11 -4.80
CA THR A 133 17.71 1.70 -3.46
C THR A 133 16.34 1.32 -2.94
N GLY A 134 16.30 0.27 -2.13
CA GLY A 134 15.08 -0.18 -1.50
C GLY A 134 14.54 0.85 -0.53
N SER A 135 13.42 0.51 0.09
CA SER A 135 12.69 1.38 1.01
C SER A 135 13.63 2.06 2.04
N PRO A 136 13.70 3.41 2.08
CA PRO A 136 14.47 4.12 3.10
C PRO A 136 14.02 3.78 4.52
N LEU A 137 12.71 3.55 4.71
CA LEU A 137 12.17 3.12 5.98
C LEU A 137 12.59 1.70 6.33
N ALA A 138 12.51 0.73 5.40
CA ALA A 138 12.99 -0.62 5.65
C ALA A 138 14.48 -0.62 6.02
N ALA A 139 15.30 0.14 5.29
CA ALA A 139 16.72 0.26 5.55
C ALA A 139 17.00 0.86 6.94
N TYR A 140 16.26 1.91 7.32
CA TYR A 140 16.33 2.50 8.65
C TYR A 140 15.98 1.49 9.76
N LEU A 141 14.91 0.72 9.58
CA LEU A 141 14.45 -0.26 10.57
C LEU A 141 15.41 -1.43 10.72
N ALA A 142 16.00 -1.89 9.62
CA ALA A 142 16.95 -3.00 9.62
C ALA A 142 18.39 -2.60 9.99
N GLY A 143 18.73 -1.31 9.89
CA GLY A 143 20.10 -0.81 10.04
C GLY A 143 21.05 -1.24 8.92
N LYS A 144 20.51 -1.68 7.78
CA LYS A 144 21.22 -2.12 6.56
C LYS A 144 20.34 -1.84 5.35
N GLU A 145 20.94 -1.76 4.16
CA GLU A 145 20.16 -1.75 2.91
C GLU A 145 19.32 -3.03 2.76
N ILE A 146 18.09 -2.87 2.28
CA ILE A 146 17.13 -3.94 2.00
C ILE A 146 16.86 -3.93 0.50
N SER A 147 17.04 -5.08 -0.16
CA SER A 147 16.76 -5.29 -1.59
C SER A 147 15.77 -6.45 -1.81
N ASP A 148 15.30 -7.06 -0.74
CA ASP A 148 14.30 -8.11 -0.80
C ASP A 148 12.93 -7.50 -0.46
N ASP A 149 12.02 -7.53 -1.42
CA ASP A 149 10.67 -6.95 -1.28
C ASP A 149 9.88 -7.58 -0.14
N ALA A 150 10.08 -8.87 0.15
CA ALA A 150 9.36 -9.53 1.23
C ALA A 150 9.86 -9.02 2.60
N GLU A 151 11.17 -8.91 2.79
CA GLU A 151 11.78 -8.28 3.97
C GLU A 151 11.34 -6.81 4.09
N ALA A 152 11.25 -6.08 2.98
CA ALA A 152 10.76 -4.70 2.97
C ALA A 152 9.30 -4.59 3.44
N TYR A 153 8.40 -5.45 2.94
CA TYR A 153 7.02 -5.51 3.40
C TYR A 153 6.91 -5.85 4.89
N GLU A 154 7.67 -6.84 5.38
CA GLU A 154 7.66 -7.24 6.79
C GLU A 154 8.04 -6.08 7.72
N LEU A 155 8.98 -5.22 7.29
CA LEU A 155 9.44 -4.07 8.05
C LEU A 155 8.50 -2.87 7.95
N VAL A 156 8.01 -2.56 6.75
CA VAL A 156 7.29 -1.30 6.46
C VAL A 156 5.80 -1.40 6.75
N LEU A 157 5.16 -2.51 6.41
CA LEU A 157 3.71 -2.65 6.50
C LEU A 157 3.14 -2.39 7.91
N PRO A 158 3.79 -2.81 9.02
CA PRO A 158 3.34 -2.48 10.38
C PRO A 158 3.44 -0.99 10.72
N GLU A 159 4.29 -0.24 10.03
CA GLU A 159 4.63 1.15 10.37
C GLU A 159 3.73 2.19 9.70
N VAL A 160 2.90 1.79 8.74
CA VAL A 160 2.04 2.69 7.92
C VAL A 160 1.22 3.67 8.78
N GLU A 161 0.72 3.23 9.95
CA GLU A 161 0.01 4.10 10.90
C GLU A 161 0.84 4.55 12.10
N LEU A 162 1.88 3.81 12.48
CA LEU A 162 2.61 4.04 13.74
C LEU A 162 3.47 5.30 13.70
N ARG A 163 3.80 5.75 12.49
CA ARG A 163 4.61 6.94 12.24
C ARG A 163 3.77 7.96 11.47
N PRO A 164 4.15 9.25 11.47
CA PRO A 164 3.52 10.27 10.65
C PRO A 164 3.86 10.10 9.16
N ILE A 165 3.82 8.87 8.65
CA ILE A 165 3.94 8.50 7.24
C ILE A 165 2.65 8.94 6.55
N ILE A 166 1.50 8.52 7.08
CA ILE A 166 0.17 8.86 6.54
C ILE A 166 -0.59 9.82 7.48
N ALA A 167 -0.39 9.72 8.79
CA ALA A 167 -1.08 10.58 9.76
C ALA A 167 -0.48 11.99 9.81
N SER A 168 -1.31 13.02 9.59
CA SER A 168 -0.91 14.42 9.75
C SER A 168 -0.44 14.71 11.18
N GLN A 169 0.58 15.57 11.35
CA GLN A 169 1.12 15.99 12.66
C GLN A 169 0.10 16.74 13.56
N THR A 170 -1.12 16.98 13.08
CA THR A 170 -2.11 17.82 13.75
C THR A 170 -2.68 17.22 15.03
N GLU A 171 -2.58 15.90 15.25
CA GLU A 171 -3.11 15.26 16.47
C GLU A 171 -2.10 15.11 17.62
N VAL A 172 -0.80 15.25 17.36
CA VAL A 172 0.24 14.95 18.38
C VAL A 172 0.51 16.15 19.32
N TYR A 173 -0.01 17.34 19.02
CA TYR A 173 0.24 18.57 19.82
C TYR A 173 -0.95 19.07 20.64
N ALA A 174 -2.03 18.30 20.79
CA ALA A 174 -3.11 18.64 21.71
C ALA A 174 -2.77 18.32 23.18
N THR A 175 -1.65 18.85 23.68
CA THR A 175 -1.40 18.91 25.12
C THR A 175 -2.20 20.10 25.68
N PRO A 176 -3.10 19.93 26.67
CA PRO A 176 -3.84 21.05 27.21
C PRO A 176 -2.86 21.96 27.94
N CYS A 177 -2.78 23.22 27.50
CA CYS A 177 -2.13 24.28 28.22
C CYS A 177 -2.82 24.42 29.58
N MET A 178 -2.19 23.89 30.63
CA MET A 178 -2.61 24.07 32.00
C MET A 178 -2.46 25.56 32.32
N MET A 179 -3.59 26.27 32.44
CA MET A 179 -3.63 27.63 32.95
C MET A 179 -3.00 27.66 34.35
N LEU A 180 -1.98 28.50 34.51
CA LEU A 180 -1.48 28.98 35.80
C LEU A 180 -2.34 30.14 36.30
#